data_AF-A0A9E1JH97-F1
#
_entry.id   AF-A0A9E1JH97-F1
#
_cell.length_a   1.000
_cell.length_b   1.000
_cell.length_c   1.000
_cell.angle_alpha   90.00
_cell.angle_beta   90.00
_cell.angle_gamma   90.00
#
_symmetry.space_group_name_H-M   'P 1'
#
loop_
_entity.id
_entity.type
_entity.pdbx_description
1 polymer ?
#
loop_
_entity_poly.entity_id
_entity_poly.type
_entity_poly.pdbx_seq_one_letter_code
_entity_poly.pdbx_strand_id
1 'polypeptide(L)' 'MLKKKCDINIARTIDLAQQMIKLAQTGYDQQEDPGCGVLYGILLDSGYRLLDLAQKEKHAHIQKGWWDNSKKKEII' A
#
# COMPACT_ATOMS: atom_id res chain seq x y z
N MET A 1 -10.05 20.69 5.49
CA MET A 1 -8.69 21.18 5.19
C MET A 1 -8.35 20.77 3.75
N LEU A 2 -7.45 21.45 3.05
CA LEU A 2 -7.07 21.00 1.70
C LEU A 2 -6.27 19.69 1.82
N LYS A 3 -6.78 18.61 1.21
CA LYS A 3 -6.09 17.32 1.09
C LYS A 3 -4.69 17.56 0.50
N LYS A 4 -3.64 17.29 1.27
CA LYS A 4 -2.27 17.57 0.80
C LYS A 4 -1.92 16.57 -0.29
N LYS A 5 -1.17 17.00 -1.30
CA LYS A 5 -0.70 16.11 -2.38
C LYS A 5 0.11 14.92 -1.82
N CYS A 6 0.83 15.11 -0.71
CA CYS A 6 1.54 14.03 -0.03
C CYS A 6 0.60 12.96 0.55
N ASP A 7 -0.56 13.31 1.13
CA ASP A 7 -1.55 12.35 1.65
C ASP A 7 -2.08 11.42 0.55
N ILE A 8 -2.29 12.00 -0.65
CA ILE A 8 -2.72 11.24 -1.83
C ILE A 8 -1.66 10.21 -2.20
N ASN A 9 -0.38 10.60 -2.21
CA ASN A 9 0.71 9.69 -2.53
C ASN A 9 0.86 8.60 -1.47
N ILE A 10 0.75 8.92 -0.17
CA ILE A 10 0.76 7.92 0.91
C ILE A 10 -0.38 6.91 0.73
N ALA A 11 -1.60 7.39 0.44
CA ALA A 11 -2.75 6.51 0.20
C ALA A 11 -2.52 5.60 -1.03
N ARG A 12 -1.95 6.13 -2.11
CA ARG A 12 -1.58 5.35 -3.31
C ARG A 12 -0.48 4.33 -3.02
N THR A 13 0.49 4.66 -2.17
CA THR A 13 1.54 3.70 -1.77
C THR A 13 0.96 2.55 -0.96
N ILE A 14 0.00 2.81 -0.06
CA ILE A 14 -0.71 1.76 0.69
C ILE A 14 -1.44 0.83 -0.30
N ASP A 15 -2.18 1.39 -1.26
CA ASP A 15 -2.90 0.61 -2.27
C ASP A 15 -1.94 -0.22 -3.14
N LEU A 16 -0.84 0.38 -3.60
CA LEU A 16 0.19 -0.32 -4.37
C LEU A 16 0.81 -1.47 -3.57
N ALA A 17 1.14 -1.25 -2.30
CA ALA A 17 1.69 -2.28 -1.43
C ALA A 17 0.72 -3.47 -1.25
N GLN A 18 -0.58 -3.20 -1.14
CA GLN A 18 -1.62 -4.24 -1.09
C GLN A 18 -1.70 -5.02 -2.43
N GLN A 19 -1.60 -4.32 -3.56
CA GLN A 19 -1.54 -4.96 -4.87
C GLN A 19 -0.29 -5.84 -5.02
N MET A 20 0.87 -5.39 -4.53
CA MET A 20 2.11 -6.18 -4.51
C MET A 20 1.94 -7.47 -3.70
N ILE A 21 1.37 -7.40 -2.49
CA ILE A 21 1.14 -8.56 -1.64
C ILE A 21 0.21 -9.57 -2.34
N LYS A 22 -0.91 -9.09 -2.91
CA LYS A 22 -1.86 -9.94 -3.62
C LYS A 22 -1.24 -10.62 -4.84
N LEU A 23 -0.46 -9.87 -5.62
CA LEU A 23 0.24 -10.39 -6.79
C LEU A 23 1.29 -11.43 -6.39
N ALA A 24 2.05 -11.17 -5.32
CA ALA A 24 3.04 -12.10 -4.81
C ALA A 24 2.41 -13.43 -4.35
N GLN A 25 1.28 -13.38 -3.63
CA GLN A 25 0.57 -14.59 -3.21
C GLN A 25 0.06 -15.39 -4.41
N THR A 26 -0.62 -14.73 -5.35
CA THR A 26 -1.13 -15.39 -6.56
C THR A 26 0.01 -15.97 -7.39
N GLY A 27 1.10 -15.23 -7.54
CA GLY A 27 2.27 -15.67 -8.30
C GLY A 27 2.99 -16.85 -7.65
N TYR A 28 3.14 -16.85 -6.33
CA TYR A 28 3.74 -17.95 -5.60
C TYR A 28 2.91 -19.24 -5.72
N ASP A 29 1.58 -19.14 -5.65
CA ASP A 29 0.66 -20.27 -5.85
C ASP A 29 0.72 -20.83 -7.28
N GLN A 30 1.08 -20.00 -8.26
CA GLN A 30 1.14 -20.33 -9.70
C GLN A 30 2.57 -20.60 -10.20
N GLN A 31 3.58 -20.62 -9.33
CA GLN A 31 4.97 -20.74 -9.77
C GLN A 31 5.25 -22.10 -10.43
N GLU A 32 5.94 -22.09 -11.58
CA GLU A 32 6.36 -23.30 -12.29
C GLU A 32 7.84 -23.65 -12.05
N ASP A 33 8.63 -22.66 -11.59
CA ASP A 33 10.05 -22.82 -11.30
C ASP A 33 10.51 -22.06 -10.04
N PRO A 34 11.66 -22.43 -9.44
CA PRO A 34 12.16 -21.79 -8.22
C PRO A 34 12.48 -20.29 -8.37
N GLY A 35 12.83 -19.82 -9.56
CA GLY A 35 13.10 -18.42 -9.86
C GLY A 35 11.85 -17.55 -9.72
N CYS A 36 10.69 -18.04 -10.17
CA CYS A 36 9.40 -17.40 -9.88
C CYS A 36 9.17 -17.28 -8.37
N GLY A 37 9.49 -18.32 -7.60
CA GLY A 37 9.36 -18.29 -6.14
C GLY A 37 10.23 -17.24 -5.46
N VAL A 38 11.46 -17.07 -5.92
CA VAL A 38 12.35 -15.99 -5.44
C VAL A 38 11.76 -14.62 -5.78
N LEU A 39 11.28 -14.42 -7.01
CA LEU A 39 10.67 -13.15 -7.44
C LEU A 39 9.46 -12.79 -6.57
N TYR A 40 8.52 -13.72 -6.39
CA TYR A 40 7.32 -13.47 -5.59
C TYR A 40 7.62 -13.36 -4.10
N GLY A 41 8.62 -14.06 -3.58
CA GLY A 41 9.11 -13.85 -2.21
C GLY A 41 9.64 -12.44 -1.97
N ILE A 42 10.46 -11.91 -2.89
CA ILE A 42 10.96 -10.53 -2.83
C ILE A 42 9.81 -9.53 -2.92
N LEU A 43 8.86 -9.77 -3.82
CA LEU A 43 7.69 -8.91 -3.99
C LEU A 43 6.84 -8.88 -2.71
N LEU A 44 6.68 -10.03 -2.04
CA LEU A 44 5.91 -10.16 -0.80
C LEU A 44 6.56 -9.39 0.35
N ASP A 45 7.86 -9.62 0.61
CA ASP A 45 8.62 -8.90 1.65
C ASP A 45 8.60 -7.39 1.41
N SER A 46 8.85 -6.97 0.16
CA SER A 46 8.83 -5.55 -0.22
C SER A 46 7.45 -4.93 -0.02
N GLY A 47 6.39 -5.67 -0.39
CA GLY A 47 5.00 -5.25 -0.20
C GLY A 47 4.66 -5.01 1.27
N TYR A 48 5.01 -5.95 2.17
CA TYR A 48 4.77 -5.76 3.60
C TYR A 48 5.57 -4.60 4.21
N ARG A 49 6.85 -4.44 3.85
CA ARG A 49 7.68 -3.32 4.34
C ARG A 49 7.13 -1.97 3.90
N LEU A 50 6.71 -1.85 2.64
CA LEU A 50 6.09 -0.62 2.13
C LEU A 50 4.75 -0.34 2.82
N LEU A 51 3.93 -1.37 3.04
CA LEU A 51 2.65 -1.22 3.72
C LEU A 51 2.82 -0.68 5.14
N ASP A 52 3.72 -1.28 5.92
CA ASP A 52 4.03 -0.84 7.29
C ASP A 52 4.53 0.61 7.32
N LEU A 53 5.50 0.96 6.47
CA LEU A 53 6.06 2.31 6.42
C LEU A 53 5.00 3.36 6.01
N ALA A 54 4.21 3.08 4.98
CA ALA A 54 3.17 3.99 4.50
C ALA A 54 2.04 4.15 5.52
N GLN A 55 1.68 3.10 6.26
CA GLN A 55 0.71 3.18 7.35
C GLN A 55 1.22 4.02 8.52
N LYS A 56 2.50 3.86 8.89
CA LYS A 56 3.15 4.70 9.91
C LYS A 56 3.13 6.18 9.52
N GLU A 57 3.45 6.50 8.27
CA GLU A 57 3.43 7.89 7.79
C GLU A 57 2.01 8.47 7.77
N LYS A 58 1.02 7.68 7.31
CA LYS A 58 -0.39 8.06 7.40
C LYS A 58 -0.80 8.35 8.85
N HIS A 59 -0.39 7.51 9.80
CA HIS A 59 -0.69 7.71 11.21
C HIS A 59 -0.04 8.99 11.73
N ALA A 60 1.22 9.26 11.38
CA ALA A 60 1.89 10.51 11.75
C ALA A 60 1.16 11.74 11.19
N HIS A 61 0.63 11.67 9.97
CA HIS A 61 -0.19 12.73 9.38
C HIS A 61 -1.54 12.92 10.10
N ILE A 62 -2.17 11.83 10.55
CA ILE A 62 -3.39 11.90 11.37
C ILE A 62 -3.10 12.59 12.70
N GLN A 63 -2.02 12.22 13.40
CA GLN A 63 -1.64 12.82 14.69
C GLN A 63 -1.32 14.32 14.56
N LYS A 64 -0.77 14.75 13.43
CA LYS A 64 -0.52 16.17 13.11
C LYS A 64 -1.78 16.93 12.66
N GLY A 65 -2.92 16.24 12.51
CA GLY A 65 -4.16 16.82 11.97
C GLY A 65 -4.07 17.17 10.48
N TRP A 66 -3.10 16.64 9.75
CA TRP A 66 -2.93 16.91 8.32
C TRP A 66 -3.80 16.02 7.44
N TRP A 67 -4.15 14.84 7.94
CA TRP A 67 -4.90 13.85 7.19
C TRP A 67 -6.39 14.17 7.18
N ASP A 68 -6.91 14.65 6.04
CA ASP A 68 -8.34 14.95 5.91
C ASP A 68 -9.15 13.67 5.67
N ASN A 69 -9.93 13.25 6.69
CA ASN A 69 -10.84 12.10 6.65
C ASN A 69 -12.20 12.41 6.00
N SER A 70 -12.38 13.58 5.38
CA SER A 70 -13.60 13.90 4.62
C SER A 70 -13.70 13.00 3.38
N LYS A 71 -14.29 11.82 3.58
CA LYS A 71 -14.91 11.06 2.51
C LYS A 71 -15.91 12.02 1.85
N LYS A 72 -15.68 12.40 0.60
CA LYS A 72 -16.80 12.77 -0.27
C LYS A 72 -17.71 11.55 -0.29
N LYS A 73 -18.83 11.61 0.42
CA LYS A 73 -20.03 10.90 -0.01
C LYS A 73 -20.31 11.46 -1.40
N GLU A 74 -19.89 10.74 -2.44
CA GLU A 74 -20.55 10.90 -3.74
C GLU A 74 -21.96 10.37 -3.53
N ILE A 75 -22.88 11.29 -3.28
CA ILE A 75 -24.31 11.09 -3.47
C ILE A 75 -24.49 11.21 -4.98
N ILE A 76 -24.66 10.08 -5.66
CA ILE A 76 -25.49 9.95 -6.87
C ILE A 76 -26.18 8.60 -6.79
#